data_AF-A0A7W7NWC5-F1
#
_entry.id   AF-A0A7W7NWC5-F1
#
_cell.length_a   1.000
_cell.length_b   1.000
_cell.length_c   1.000
_cell.angle_alpha   90.00
_cell.angle_beta   90.00
_cell.angle_gamma   90.00
#
_symmetry.space_group_name_H-M   'P 1'
#
loop_
_entity.id
_entity.type
_entity.pdbx_description
1 polymer ?
#
loop_
_entity_poly.entity_id
_entity_poly.type
_entity_poly.pdbx_seq_one_letter_code
_entity_poly.pdbx_strand_id
1 'polypeptide(L)'
;MPTYETAYIGSAPAEEDCAQVGRTPDYVKHNRLEVEIYRAAIIARFGVPPEGVVLEATSCPHDFGSYYELQARFDCQNPVAVAYAEAAEQGLARWLDTGFLAPFEYGAEATVRTTNYRTRNEAVQRVIVTLERQRLCGYGTPAEALILNNLRAAFPAPAEQADAILRQISTERQIRKPEHHSVDLYFPYKLTFFPELFNQHRGSDYPQGDVIDVTAHELRLQRSTYIVCDIGSVPTLDQALALCWEHMARYVIR
;
A
#
# COMPACT_ATOMS: atom_id res chain seq x y z
N MET A 1 0.05 -39.73 4.37
CA MET A 1 0.83 -38.68 5.05
C MET A 1 0.86 -37.51 4.09
N PRO A 2 0.37 -36.32 4.46
CA PRO A 2 0.45 -35.15 3.58
C PRO A 2 1.93 -34.89 3.24
N THR A 3 2.21 -34.63 1.96
CA THR A 3 3.55 -34.35 1.45
C THR A 3 3.65 -32.84 1.30
N TYR A 4 4.51 -32.21 2.09
CA TYR A 4 4.65 -30.77 2.07
C TYR A 4 5.83 -30.34 1.21
N GLU A 5 5.61 -29.31 0.39
CA GLU A 5 6.61 -28.58 -0.37
C GLU A 5 6.63 -27.11 0.05
N THR A 6 7.69 -26.40 -0.35
CA THR A 6 7.89 -24.99 -0.03
C THR A 6 8.05 -24.18 -1.30
N ALA A 7 7.24 -23.15 -1.47
CA ALA A 7 7.41 -22.12 -2.48
C ALA A 7 8.05 -20.87 -1.87
N TYR A 8 8.96 -20.24 -2.62
CA TYR A 8 9.81 -19.14 -2.13
C TYR A 8 9.34 -17.82 -2.71
N ILE A 9 8.72 -16.96 -1.89
CA ILE A 9 8.06 -15.74 -2.37
C ILE A 9 9.01 -14.53 -2.34
N GLY A 10 9.91 -14.48 -1.35
CA GLY A 10 10.89 -13.40 -1.17
C GLY A 10 10.60 -12.48 0.04
N SER A 11 11.46 -11.48 0.25
CA SER A 11 11.41 -10.60 1.42
C SER A 11 10.52 -9.36 1.26
N ALA A 12 10.28 -8.94 0.01
CA ALA A 12 9.49 -7.77 -0.38
C ALA A 12 9.02 -7.95 -1.85
N PRO A 13 8.15 -7.07 -2.38
CA PRO A 13 7.82 -7.05 -3.82
C PRO A 13 9.05 -6.88 -4.71
N ALA A 14 9.00 -7.43 -5.93
CA ALA A 14 10.15 -7.61 -6.80
C ALA A 14 10.79 -6.30 -7.30
N GLU A 15 10.01 -5.21 -7.41
CA GLU A 15 10.46 -3.90 -7.89
C GLU A 15 10.68 -2.88 -6.76
N GLU A 16 10.71 -3.32 -5.50
CA GLU A 16 10.80 -2.43 -4.33
C GLU A 16 12.11 -2.62 -3.58
N ASP A 17 12.64 -1.54 -3.01
CA ASP A 17 13.75 -1.64 -2.08
C ASP A 17 13.32 -2.39 -0.81
N CYS A 18 14.26 -3.14 -0.22
CA CYS A 18 14.05 -3.86 1.02
C CYS A 18 15.25 -3.67 1.95
N ALA A 19 15.09 -4.03 3.22
CA ALA A 19 16.21 -4.04 4.15
C ALA A 19 17.39 -4.84 3.57
N GLN A 20 18.62 -4.37 3.80
CA GLN A 20 19.83 -5.06 3.33
C GLN A 20 20.84 -5.30 4.47
N VAL A 21 21.34 -6.53 4.52
CA VAL A 21 22.35 -6.94 5.52
C VAL A 21 23.61 -6.09 5.36
N GLY A 22 24.15 -5.62 6.48
CA GLY A 22 25.38 -4.82 6.50
C GLY A 22 25.22 -3.38 5.98
N ARG A 23 24.01 -2.97 5.55
CA ARG A 23 23.72 -1.60 5.14
C ARG A 23 22.64 -0.95 6.00
N THR A 24 21.54 -1.67 6.25
CA THR A 24 20.44 -1.17 7.07
C THR A 24 20.72 -1.35 8.57
N PRO A 25 20.74 -0.28 9.39
CA PRO A 25 20.77 -0.41 10.84
C PRO A 25 19.55 -1.20 11.34
N ASP A 26 19.72 -2.04 12.36
CA ASP A 26 18.68 -2.94 12.87
C ASP A 26 18.01 -3.80 11.76
N TYR A 27 18.79 -4.18 10.75
CA TYR A 27 18.38 -4.98 9.59
C TYR A 27 17.31 -6.04 9.91
N VAL A 28 17.61 -6.92 10.88
CA VAL A 28 16.76 -8.06 11.25
C VAL A 28 15.35 -7.61 11.67
N LYS A 29 15.27 -6.49 12.39
CA LYS A 29 13.99 -5.94 12.85
C LYS A 29 13.17 -5.38 11.68
N HIS A 30 13.81 -4.63 10.78
CA HIS A 30 13.15 -4.05 9.62
C HIS A 30 12.69 -5.14 8.65
N ASN A 31 13.58 -6.04 8.27
CA ASN A 31 13.29 -7.14 7.37
C ASN A 31 12.17 -8.05 7.90
N ARG A 32 12.14 -8.36 9.21
CA ARG A 32 11.04 -9.13 9.80
C ARG A 32 9.69 -8.39 9.70
N LEU A 33 9.67 -7.08 9.90
CA LEU A 33 8.43 -6.29 9.74
C LEU A 33 8.00 -6.23 8.27
N GLU A 34 8.93 -6.07 7.34
CA GLU A 34 8.65 -6.10 5.90
C GLU A 34 8.01 -7.42 5.49
N VAL A 35 8.59 -8.56 5.88
CA VAL A 35 8.03 -9.89 5.56
C VAL A 35 6.63 -10.09 6.14
N GLU A 36 6.38 -9.63 7.37
CA GLU A 36 5.05 -9.73 7.98
C GLU A 36 4.01 -8.86 7.26
N ILE A 37 4.41 -7.68 6.76
CA ILE A 37 3.54 -6.82 5.95
C ILE A 37 3.38 -7.40 4.54
N TYR A 38 4.43 -7.98 3.97
CA TYR A 38 4.38 -8.64 2.66
C TYR A 38 3.45 -9.83 2.68
N ARG A 39 3.46 -10.62 3.76
CA ARG A 39 2.46 -11.66 4.01
C ARG A 39 1.03 -11.11 3.95
N ALA A 40 0.77 -9.96 4.56
CA ALA A 40 -0.55 -9.35 4.51
C ALA A 40 -0.91 -8.87 3.10
N ALA A 41 0.05 -8.35 2.34
CA ALA A 41 -0.12 -7.94 0.94
C ALA A 41 -0.41 -9.15 0.00
N ILE A 42 0.31 -10.26 0.16
CA ILE A 42 0.05 -11.52 -0.56
C ILE A 42 -1.36 -12.02 -0.26
N ILE A 43 -1.77 -12.01 1.01
CA ILE A 43 -3.14 -12.36 1.41
C ILE A 43 -4.17 -11.39 0.80
N ALA A 44 -3.86 -10.09 0.75
CA ALA A 44 -4.70 -9.08 0.13
C ALA A 44 -4.97 -9.41 -1.35
N ARG A 45 -3.92 -9.84 -2.08
CA ARG A 45 -3.99 -10.17 -3.50
C ARG A 45 -4.67 -11.50 -3.78
N PHE A 46 -4.28 -12.56 -3.08
CA PHE A 46 -4.63 -13.94 -3.42
C PHE A 46 -5.66 -14.57 -2.47
N GLY A 47 -6.03 -13.88 -1.39
CA GLY A 47 -6.99 -14.37 -0.40
C GLY A 47 -6.35 -15.09 0.78
N VAL A 48 -7.19 -15.49 1.72
CA VAL A 48 -6.79 -16.29 2.89
C VAL A 48 -6.19 -17.62 2.40
N PRO A 49 -5.02 -18.05 2.92
CA PRO A 49 -4.43 -19.33 2.55
C PRO A 49 -5.44 -20.47 2.78
N PRO A 50 -5.70 -21.33 1.78
CA PRO A 50 -6.61 -22.45 1.91
C PRO A 50 -6.05 -23.52 2.85
N GLU A 51 -6.89 -24.51 3.19
CA GLU A 51 -6.43 -25.68 3.94
C GLU A 51 -5.23 -26.34 3.23
N GLY A 52 -4.22 -26.69 4.02
CA GLY A 52 -2.98 -27.27 3.50
C GLY A 52 -1.93 -26.23 3.11
N VAL A 53 -2.19 -24.91 3.19
CA VAL A 53 -1.18 -23.86 2.96
C VAL A 53 -0.90 -23.06 4.23
N VAL A 54 0.39 -22.84 4.52
CA VAL A 54 0.85 -21.95 5.58
C VAL A 54 1.83 -20.94 4.99
N LEU A 55 1.49 -19.65 5.08
CA LEU A 55 2.43 -18.56 4.81
C LEU A 55 3.21 -18.25 6.09
N GLU A 56 4.54 -18.27 6.00
CA GLU A 56 5.43 -18.07 7.16
C GLU A 56 6.65 -17.20 6.82
N ALA A 57 7.06 -16.42 7.82
CA ALA A 57 8.31 -15.67 7.77
C ALA A 57 9.45 -16.59 8.19
N THR A 58 10.25 -17.07 7.23
CA THR A 58 11.30 -18.05 7.46
C THR A 58 12.66 -17.38 7.57
N SER A 59 13.40 -17.73 8.63
CA SER A 59 14.79 -17.29 8.81
C SER A 59 15.72 -18.07 7.88
N CYS A 60 16.39 -17.36 6.97
CA CYS A 60 17.35 -17.87 6.02
C CYS A 60 18.77 -17.46 6.44
N PRO A 61 19.58 -18.41 6.97
CA PRO A 61 20.94 -18.14 7.38
C PRO A 61 21.86 -17.94 6.17
N HIS A 62 22.80 -17.02 6.27
CA HIS A 62 23.85 -16.77 5.27
C HIS A 62 25.13 -16.23 5.94
N ASP A 63 26.20 -16.04 5.17
CA ASP A 63 27.54 -15.71 5.69
C ASP A 63 27.62 -14.41 6.51
N PHE A 64 26.66 -13.50 6.37
CA PHE A 64 26.62 -12.21 7.07
C PHE A 64 25.47 -12.10 8.10
N GLY A 65 24.83 -13.21 8.44
CA GLY A 65 23.77 -13.26 9.44
C GLY A 65 22.57 -14.09 9.01
N SER A 66 21.37 -13.61 9.31
CA SER A 66 20.14 -14.23 8.83
C SER A 66 19.21 -13.15 8.33
N TYR A 67 18.58 -13.42 7.20
CA TYR A 67 17.45 -12.66 6.71
C TYR A 67 16.17 -13.47 6.89
N TYR A 68 15.05 -12.81 6.76
CA TYR A 68 13.72 -13.38 6.69
C TYR A 68 13.18 -13.20 5.29
N GLU A 69 12.51 -14.22 4.81
CA GLU A 69 11.71 -14.19 3.60
C GLU A 69 10.34 -14.81 3.86
N LEU A 70 9.39 -14.47 3.01
CA LEU A 70 8.09 -15.10 3.02
C LEU A 70 8.17 -16.42 2.23
N GLN A 71 7.72 -17.50 2.85
CA GLN A 71 7.59 -18.81 2.23
C GLN A 71 6.15 -19.31 2.36
N ALA A 72 5.71 -20.09 1.38
CA ALA A 72 4.48 -20.87 1.46
C ALA A 72 4.83 -22.35 1.62
N ARG A 73 4.49 -22.94 2.77
CA ARG A 73 4.53 -24.39 2.94
C ARG A 73 3.16 -24.96 2.60
N PHE A 74 3.10 -25.86 1.63
CA PHE A 74 1.83 -26.35 1.08
C PHE A 74 1.79 -27.87 0.89
N ASP A 75 0.62 -28.48 1.06
CA ASP A 75 0.40 -29.90 0.74
C ASP A 75 0.36 -30.10 -0.78
N CYS A 76 1.41 -30.70 -1.35
CA CYS A 76 1.53 -30.89 -2.80
C CYS A 76 0.57 -31.95 -3.35
N GLN A 77 -0.17 -32.67 -2.49
CA GLN A 77 -1.25 -33.57 -2.89
C GLN A 77 -2.60 -32.86 -3.02
N ASN A 78 -2.73 -31.62 -2.52
CA ASN A 78 -3.94 -30.82 -2.61
C ASN A 78 -3.85 -29.82 -3.78
N PRO A 79 -4.61 -30.00 -4.87
CA PRO A 79 -4.51 -29.13 -6.06
C PRO A 79 -4.88 -27.66 -5.77
N VAL A 80 -5.73 -27.40 -4.76
CA VAL A 80 -6.07 -26.03 -4.34
C VAL A 80 -4.89 -25.39 -3.60
N ALA A 81 -4.16 -26.16 -2.80
CA ALA A 81 -2.97 -25.69 -2.10
C ALA A 81 -1.81 -25.40 -3.07
N VAL A 82 -1.61 -26.29 -4.06
CA VAL A 82 -0.63 -26.11 -5.15
C VAL A 82 -0.93 -24.82 -5.93
N ALA A 83 -2.18 -24.64 -6.41
CA ALA A 83 -2.54 -23.46 -7.19
C ALA A 83 -2.38 -22.15 -6.40
N TYR A 84 -2.68 -22.15 -5.09
CA TYR A 84 -2.44 -20.98 -4.24
C TYR A 84 -0.94 -20.72 -4.08
N ALA A 85 -0.14 -21.75 -3.84
CA ALA A 85 1.31 -21.61 -3.66
C ALA A 85 1.99 -21.09 -4.93
N GLU A 86 1.65 -21.64 -6.10
CA GLU A 86 2.16 -21.18 -7.41
C GLU A 86 1.78 -19.72 -7.69
N ALA A 87 0.55 -19.30 -7.36
CA ALA A 87 0.13 -17.92 -7.51
C ALA A 87 0.86 -16.98 -6.54
N ALA A 88 1.02 -17.40 -5.28
CA ALA A 88 1.72 -16.62 -4.26
C ALA A 88 3.22 -16.49 -4.54
N GLU A 89 3.86 -17.51 -5.13
CA GLU A 89 5.27 -17.52 -5.52
C GLU A 89 5.61 -16.47 -6.58
N GLN A 90 4.64 -16.08 -7.42
CA GLN A 90 4.83 -14.96 -8.36
C GLN A 90 5.04 -13.62 -7.64
N GLY A 91 4.66 -13.54 -6.36
CA GLY A 91 4.82 -12.35 -5.54
C GLY A 91 4.00 -11.15 -6.03
N LEU A 92 4.44 -9.96 -5.64
CA LEU A 92 3.94 -8.68 -6.14
C LEU A 92 5.08 -7.94 -6.85
N ALA A 93 4.74 -7.07 -7.80
CA ALA A 93 5.73 -6.16 -8.37
C ALA A 93 5.99 -5.03 -7.36
N ARG A 94 4.93 -4.42 -6.82
CA ARG A 94 5.01 -3.27 -5.91
C ARG A 94 4.08 -3.40 -4.71
N TRP A 95 4.37 -2.66 -3.64
CA TRP A 95 3.49 -2.60 -2.46
C TRP A 95 2.11 -2.05 -2.82
N LEU A 96 2.09 -1.04 -3.69
CA LEU A 96 0.90 -0.33 -4.13
C LEU A 96 -0.09 -1.20 -4.91
N ASP A 97 0.35 -2.32 -5.49
CA ASP A 97 -0.53 -3.27 -6.20
C ASP A 97 -1.66 -3.82 -5.30
N THR A 98 -1.48 -3.71 -3.98
CA THR A 98 -2.46 -4.12 -2.96
C THR A 98 -2.84 -2.99 -2.01
N GLY A 99 -2.50 -1.73 -2.35
CA GLY A 99 -2.78 -0.54 -1.57
C GLY A 99 -1.85 -0.31 -0.37
N PHE A 100 -0.85 -1.16 -0.16
CA PHE A 100 0.17 -0.96 0.86
C PHE A 100 1.21 0.07 0.38
N LEU A 101 1.81 0.80 1.32
CA LEU A 101 3.05 1.53 1.09
C LEU A 101 4.24 0.63 1.43
N ALA A 102 5.44 0.98 0.95
CA ALA A 102 6.65 0.37 1.47
C ALA A 102 6.74 0.64 2.99
N PRO A 103 7.00 -0.38 3.85
CA PRO A 103 7.09 -0.17 5.29
C PRO A 103 8.18 0.82 5.68
N PHE A 104 9.27 0.83 4.92
CA PHE A 104 10.39 1.73 5.08
C PHE A 104 10.73 2.37 3.75
N GLU A 105 11.13 3.64 3.80
CA GLU A 105 11.78 4.29 2.68
C GLU A 105 13.28 4.36 2.98
N TYR A 106 14.08 3.76 2.11
CA TYR A 106 15.53 3.73 2.25
C TYR A 106 16.17 4.95 1.59
N GLY A 107 17.16 5.53 2.27
CA GLY A 107 18.02 6.58 1.76
C GLY A 107 19.32 6.04 1.21
N ALA A 108 20.27 6.95 0.97
CA ALA A 108 21.64 6.57 0.66
C ALA A 108 22.18 5.62 1.75
N GLU A 109 22.95 4.62 1.30
CA GLU A 109 23.57 3.58 2.16
C GLU A 109 22.55 2.70 2.92
N ALA A 110 21.31 2.60 2.44
CA ALA A 110 20.22 1.84 3.07
C ALA A 110 19.86 2.28 4.50
N THR A 111 20.08 3.56 4.80
CA THR A 111 19.55 4.21 6.00
C THR A 111 18.02 4.31 5.93
N VAL A 112 17.32 4.13 7.05
CA VAL A 112 15.86 4.32 7.07
C VAL A 112 15.54 5.81 7.14
N ARG A 113 14.95 6.37 6.07
CA ARG A 113 14.49 7.77 6.03
C ARG A 113 13.11 7.93 6.63
N THR A 114 12.22 6.99 6.37
CA THR A 114 10.83 7.06 6.82
C THR A 114 10.32 5.68 7.16
N THR A 115 9.51 5.61 8.21
CA THR A 115 8.82 4.39 8.66
C THR A 115 7.33 4.62 8.51
N ASN A 116 6.70 3.93 7.56
CA ASN A 116 5.28 4.09 7.26
C ASN A 116 4.37 3.29 8.20
N TYR A 117 4.90 2.21 8.79
CA TYR A 117 4.18 1.33 9.71
C TYR A 117 5.07 0.86 10.85
N ARG A 118 4.49 0.70 12.04
CA ARG A 118 5.17 0.07 13.19
C ARG A 118 4.84 -1.41 13.32
N THR A 119 3.68 -1.82 12.81
CA THR A 119 3.19 -3.19 12.88
C THR A 119 2.42 -3.58 11.62
N ARG A 120 2.31 -4.89 11.36
CA ARG A 120 1.44 -5.43 10.30
C ARG A 120 -0.03 -5.03 10.46
N ASN A 121 -0.54 -5.02 11.69
CA ASN A 121 -1.94 -4.68 11.95
C ASN A 121 -2.23 -3.21 11.62
N GLU A 122 -1.31 -2.30 11.93
CA GLU A 122 -1.39 -0.89 11.53
C GLU A 122 -1.39 -0.74 10.00
N ALA A 123 -0.52 -1.50 9.31
CA ALA A 123 -0.49 -1.51 7.85
C ALA A 123 -1.82 -1.94 7.25
N VAL A 124 -2.35 -3.09 7.68
CA VAL A 124 -3.64 -3.62 7.22
C VAL A 124 -4.79 -2.65 7.51
N GLN A 125 -4.84 -2.10 8.73
CA GLN A 125 -5.86 -1.12 9.11
C GLN A 125 -5.82 0.11 8.19
N ARG A 126 -4.63 0.66 7.91
CA ARG A 126 -4.48 1.84 7.04
C ARG A 126 -4.94 1.55 5.61
N VAL A 127 -4.63 0.36 5.08
CA VAL A 127 -5.11 -0.06 3.74
C VAL A 127 -6.64 -0.16 3.73
N ILE A 128 -7.24 -0.82 4.71
CA ILE A 128 -8.71 -0.93 4.79
C ILE A 128 -9.36 0.46 4.86
N VAL A 129 -8.88 1.35 5.71
CA VAL A 129 -9.41 2.73 5.81
C VAL A 129 -9.28 3.46 4.47
N THR A 130 -8.13 3.35 3.80
CA THR A 130 -7.85 4.06 2.54
C THR A 130 -8.78 3.57 1.43
N LEU A 131 -8.84 2.25 1.20
CA LEU A 131 -9.63 1.66 0.12
C LEU A 131 -11.14 1.80 0.38
N GLU A 132 -11.60 1.67 1.63
CA GLU A 132 -13.02 1.92 1.96
C GLU A 132 -13.41 3.38 1.73
N ARG A 133 -12.53 4.33 2.05
CA ARG A 133 -12.79 5.74 1.73
C ARG A 133 -12.91 5.97 0.23
N GLN A 134 -12.02 5.39 -0.58
CA GLN A 134 -12.11 5.47 -2.04
C GLN A 134 -13.42 4.87 -2.55
N ARG A 135 -13.80 3.69 -2.04
CA ARG A 135 -15.07 3.02 -2.39
C ARG A 135 -16.29 3.88 -2.03
N LEU A 136 -16.34 4.43 -0.82
CA LEU A 136 -17.44 5.29 -0.36
C LEU A 136 -17.54 6.61 -1.14
N CYS A 137 -16.41 7.11 -1.65
CA CYS A 137 -16.36 8.29 -2.50
C CYS A 137 -16.63 7.98 -3.99
N GLY A 138 -16.92 6.73 -4.34
CA GLY A 138 -17.24 6.32 -5.72
C GLY A 138 -16.02 6.09 -6.63
N TYR A 139 -14.81 6.04 -6.06
CA TYR A 139 -13.55 5.84 -6.80
C TYR A 139 -12.98 4.43 -6.68
N GLY A 140 -13.61 3.55 -5.90
CA GLY A 140 -13.14 2.17 -5.71
C GLY A 140 -13.34 1.30 -6.95
N THR A 141 -12.39 0.43 -7.22
CA THR A 141 -12.40 -0.55 -8.30
C THR A 141 -12.85 -1.93 -7.82
N PRO A 142 -13.30 -2.83 -8.72
CA PRO A 142 -13.59 -4.22 -8.36
C PRO A 142 -12.39 -4.97 -7.78
N ALA A 143 -11.17 -4.65 -8.23
CA ALA A 143 -9.94 -5.24 -7.71
C ALA A 143 -9.68 -4.83 -6.25
N GLU A 144 -9.87 -3.54 -5.92
CA GLU A 144 -9.75 -3.05 -4.55
C GLU A 144 -10.84 -3.60 -3.63
N ALA A 145 -12.05 -3.83 -4.15
CA ALA A 145 -13.11 -4.50 -3.40
C ALA A 145 -12.72 -5.95 -3.03
N LEU A 146 -12.05 -6.67 -3.93
CA LEU A 146 -11.51 -8.01 -3.63
C LEU A 146 -10.42 -7.94 -2.55
N ILE A 147 -9.50 -6.99 -2.66
CA ILE A 147 -8.46 -6.74 -1.64
C ILE A 147 -9.08 -6.49 -0.26
N LEU A 148 -10.09 -5.61 -0.19
CA LEU A 148 -10.82 -5.32 1.04
C LEU A 148 -11.45 -6.58 1.65
N ASN A 149 -12.13 -7.39 0.83
CA ASN A 149 -12.76 -8.62 1.30
C ASN A 149 -11.72 -9.60 1.87
N ASN A 150 -10.60 -9.78 1.17
CA ASN A 150 -9.52 -10.66 1.60
C ASN A 150 -8.89 -10.21 2.91
N LEU A 151 -8.58 -8.91 3.03
CA LEU A 151 -7.99 -8.34 4.25
C LEU A 151 -8.95 -8.43 5.44
N ARG A 152 -10.24 -8.13 5.24
CA ARG A 152 -11.26 -8.25 6.29
C ARG A 152 -11.45 -9.69 6.76
N ALA A 153 -11.41 -10.65 5.84
CA ALA A 153 -11.50 -12.07 6.18
C ALA A 153 -10.28 -12.58 6.96
N ALA A 154 -9.07 -12.17 6.56
CA ALA A 154 -7.82 -12.60 7.18
C ALA A 154 -7.49 -11.89 8.50
N PHE A 155 -7.91 -10.63 8.63
CA PHE A 155 -7.50 -9.75 9.73
C PHE A 155 -8.73 -9.05 10.37
N PRO A 156 -9.59 -9.80 11.08
CA PRO A 156 -10.83 -9.25 11.65
C PRO A 156 -10.58 -8.13 12.67
N ALA A 157 -9.56 -8.27 13.54
CA ALA A 157 -9.26 -7.24 14.53
C ALA A 157 -8.79 -5.90 13.90
N PRO A 158 -7.83 -5.86 12.95
CA PRO A 158 -7.54 -4.65 12.19
C PRO A 158 -8.74 -4.08 11.42
N ALA A 159 -9.61 -4.93 10.88
CA ALA A 159 -10.82 -4.51 10.19
C ALA A 159 -11.81 -3.81 11.12
N GLU A 160 -12.06 -4.35 12.32
CA GLU A 160 -12.89 -3.70 13.34
C GLU A 160 -12.34 -2.33 13.76
N GLN A 161 -11.02 -2.23 13.91
CA GLN A 161 -10.36 -0.96 14.23
C GLN A 161 -10.48 0.05 13.08
N ALA A 162 -10.38 -0.41 11.82
CA ALA A 162 -10.62 0.43 10.65
C ALA A 162 -12.07 0.93 10.61
N ASP A 163 -13.05 0.08 10.89
CA ASP A 163 -14.46 0.45 10.93
C ASP A 163 -14.75 1.47 12.04
N ALA A 164 -14.10 1.34 13.19
CA ALA A 164 -14.18 2.33 14.27
C ALA A 164 -13.65 3.71 13.82
N ILE A 165 -12.50 3.76 13.14
CA ILE A 165 -11.96 5.01 12.56
C ILE A 165 -12.93 5.60 11.54
N LEU A 166 -13.46 4.80 10.62
CA LEU A 166 -14.39 5.28 9.60
C LEU A 166 -15.68 5.85 10.22
N ARG A 167 -16.22 5.21 11.27
CA ARG A 167 -17.36 5.72 12.04
C ARG A 167 -17.03 7.04 12.74
N GLN A 168 -15.85 7.14 13.35
CA GLN A 168 -15.41 8.37 13.99
C GLN A 168 -15.32 9.52 12.97
N ILE A 169 -14.66 9.29 11.83
CA ILE A 169 -14.55 10.28 10.74
C ILE A 169 -15.94 10.71 10.24
N SER A 170 -16.86 9.75 10.07
CA SER A 170 -18.24 10.05 9.66
C SER A 170 -19.00 10.87 10.71
N THR A 171 -18.80 10.56 12.00
CA THR A 171 -19.46 11.22 13.11
C THR A 171 -18.94 12.65 13.29
N GLU A 172 -17.63 12.86 13.21
CA GLU A 172 -17.01 14.20 13.23
C GLU A 172 -17.54 15.09 12.10
N ARG A 173 -17.72 14.54 10.89
CA ARG A 173 -18.34 15.23 9.75
C ARG A 173 -19.80 15.65 10.02
N GLN A 174 -20.54 14.89 10.84
CA GLN A 174 -21.94 15.19 11.17
C GLN A 174 -22.07 16.19 12.33
N ILE A 175 -21.16 16.13 13.32
CA ILE A 175 -21.24 16.95 14.54
C ILE A 175 -20.75 18.39 14.30
N ARG A 176 -19.74 18.59 13.46
CA ARG A 176 -19.16 19.92 13.24
C ARG A 176 -19.86 20.63 12.08
N LYS A 177 -20.24 21.90 12.29
CA LYS A 177 -20.62 22.78 11.18
C LYS A 177 -19.43 22.88 10.20
N PRO A 178 -19.64 22.99 8.89
CA PRO A 178 -18.55 23.09 7.91
C PRO A 178 -17.48 24.14 8.29
N GLU A 179 -17.90 25.27 8.86
CA GLU A 179 -17.03 26.35 9.35
C GLU A 179 -16.21 26.03 10.62
N HIS A 180 -16.51 24.94 11.34
CA HIS A 180 -15.85 24.55 12.60
C HIS A 180 -14.98 23.29 12.46
N HIS A 181 -14.82 22.75 11.25
CA HIS A 181 -13.81 21.72 10.99
C HIS A 181 -12.41 22.36 11.16
N SER A 182 -11.70 22.04 12.23
CA SER A 182 -10.27 22.35 12.36
C SER A 182 -9.48 21.66 11.25
N VAL A 183 -8.41 22.33 10.81
CA VAL A 183 -7.41 21.78 9.90
C VAL A 183 -6.68 20.66 10.63
N ASP A 184 -7.17 19.43 10.51
CA ASP A 184 -6.44 18.25 10.93
C ASP A 184 -5.83 17.63 9.67
N LEU A 185 -4.49 17.59 9.62
CA LEU A 185 -3.73 16.91 8.57
C LEU A 185 -4.15 15.44 8.55
N TYR A 186 -5.03 15.06 7.62
CA TYR A 186 -5.32 13.66 7.37
C TYR A 186 -4.04 12.96 6.90
N PHE A 187 -3.85 11.71 7.31
CA PHE A 187 -2.66 10.91 7.04
C PHE A 187 -2.16 11.10 5.60
N PRO A 188 -0.86 11.37 5.39
CA PRO A 188 -0.32 11.52 4.05
C PRO A 188 -0.60 10.24 3.25
N TYR A 189 -1.09 10.37 2.03
CA TYR A 189 -1.20 9.26 1.10
C TYR A 189 -0.44 9.62 -0.17
N LYS A 190 0.35 8.66 -0.65
CA LYS A 190 1.14 8.80 -1.86
C LYS A 190 0.25 8.42 -3.05
N LEU A 191 0.03 9.36 -3.96
CA LEU A 191 -0.62 9.14 -5.24
C LEU A 191 0.47 8.98 -6.30
N THR A 192 0.54 7.80 -6.91
CA THR A 192 1.45 7.56 -8.04
C THR A 192 0.66 7.76 -9.33
N PHE A 193 1.07 8.75 -10.12
CA PHE A 193 0.42 9.09 -11.38
C PHE A 193 1.06 8.31 -12.54
N PHE A 194 0.22 7.66 -13.37
CA PHE A 194 0.63 6.92 -14.58
C PHE A 194 0.24 7.72 -15.85
N PRO A 195 1.19 8.42 -16.49
CA PRO A 195 0.91 9.35 -17.59
C PRO A 195 0.39 8.68 -18.87
N GLU A 196 0.76 7.42 -19.13
CA GLU A 196 0.37 6.69 -20.35
C GLU A 196 -1.14 6.50 -20.51
N LEU A 197 -1.88 6.32 -19.40
CA LEU A 197 -3.35 6.23 -19.42
C LEU A 197 -4.01 7.55 -19.84
N PHE A 198 -3.27 8.66 -19.78
CA PHE A 198 -3.78 10.01 -20.02
C PHE A 198 -3.39 10.58 -21.38
N ASN A 199 -2.25 10.16 -21.92
CA ASN A 199 -1.70 10.67 -23.19
C ASN A 199 -2.53 10.32 -24.43
N GLN A 200 -3.46 9.35 -24.35
CA GLN A 200 -4.36 9.03 -25.47
C GLN A 200 -5.40 10.12 -25.77
N HIS A 201 -5.61 11.08 -24.85
CA HIS A 201 -6.68 12.08 -24.96
C HIS A 201 -6.21 13.52 -25.21
N ARG A 202 -4.91 13.76 -25.39
CA ARG A 202 -4.39 15.12 -25.63
C ARG A 202 -3.35 15.16 -26.74
N GLY A 203 -3.49 16.18 -27.58
CA GLY A 203 -2.71 16.38 -28.80
C GLY A 203 -1.20 16.46 -28.56
N SER A 204 -0.47 16.49 -29.68
CA SER A 204 0.99 16.29 -29.82
C SER A 204 1.93 17.23 -29.04
N ASP A 205 1.39 18.22 -28.32
CA ASP A 205 2.18 19.34 -27.79
C ASP A 205 2.59 19.16 -26.32
N TYR A 206 2.27 18.01 -25.71
CA TYR A 206 2.61 17.71 -24.31
C TYR A 206 3.84 16.79 -24.20
N PRO A 207 4.77 17.08 -23.26
CA PRO A 207 5.98 16.29 -23.09
C PRO A 207 5.67 14.89 -22.54
N GLN A 208 6.20 13.86 -23.19
CA GLN A 208 6.27 12.51 -22.62
C GLN A 208 7.18 12.56 -21.38
N GLY A 209 6.67 12.12 -20.24
CA GLY A 209 7.42 12.12 -18.99
C GLY A 209 6.95 11.02 -18.05
N ASP A 210 7.90 10.53 -17.27
CA ASP A 210 7.78 9.39 -16.37
C ASP A 210 6.97 9.70 -15.11
N VAL A 211 6.49 8.61 -14.50
CA VAL A 211 5.72 8.50 -13.25
C VAL A 211 6.00 9.64 -12.26
N ILE A 212 4.93 10.34 -11.83
CA ILE A 212 5.02 11.41 -10.82
C ILE A 212 4.48 10.89 -9.50
N ASP A 213 5.32 10.91 -8.47
CA ASP A 213 4.94 10.66 -7.10
C ASP A 213 4.44 11.95 -6.44
N VAL A 214 3.18 11.95 -6.01
CA VAL A 214 2.54 13.07 -5.34
C VAL A 214 2.18 12.67 -3.92
N THR A 215 2.78 13.32 -2.92
CA THR A 215 2.33 13.16 -1.53
C THR A 215 1.16 14.12 -1.32
N ALA A 216 -0.04 13.58 -1.25
CA ALA A 216 -1.25 14.38 -1.07
C ALA A 216 -1.63 14.47 0.41
N HIS A 217 -1.77 15.71 0.89
CA HIS A 217 -2.34 16.09 2.17
C HIS A 217 -3.74 16.65 1.92
N GLU A 218 -4.77 16.06 2.50
CA GLU A 218 -6.10 16.68 2.43
C GLU A 218 -6.14 17.84 3.42
N LEU A 219 -6.23 19.08 2.91
CA LEU A 219 -6.31 20.32 3.68
C LEU A 219 -7.67 20.95 3.46
N ARG A 220 -8.46 21.14 4.52
CA ARG A 220 -9.79 21.75 4.39
C ARG A 220 -9.77 23.17 4.94
N LEU A 221 -10.02 24.16 4.08
CA LEU A 221 -10.22 25.55 4.51
C LEU A 221 -11.66 25.94 4.23
N GLN A 222 -12.43 26.10 5.30
CA GLN A 222 -13.84 26.53 5.27
C GLN A 222 -14.72 25.64 4.35
N ARG A 223 -15.34 26.21 3.31
CA ARG A 223 -16.23 25.50 2.36
C ARG A 223 -15.49 24.72 1.27
N SER A 224 -14.17 24.80 1.23
CA SER A 224 -13.35 24.21 0.18
C SER A 224 -12.45 23.12 0.73
N THR A 225 -12.39 22.00 0.00
CA THR A 225 -11.40 20.94 0.22
C THR A 225 -10.24 21.19 -0.72
N TYR A 226 -9.05 21.27 -0.17
CA TYR A 226 -7.78 21.38 -0.88
C TYR A 226 -7.04 20.06 -0.74
N ILE A 227 -6.34 19.66 -1.78
CA ILE A 227 -5.32 18.64 -1.68
C ILE A 227 -4.00 19.40 -1.78
N VAL A 228 -3.24 19.46 -0.70
CA VAL A 228 -1.87 19.95 -0.71
C VAL A 228 -0.99 18.81 -1.15
N CYS A 229 -0.54 18.90 -2.39
CA CYS A 229 0.38 17.99 -3.00
C CYS A 229 1.81 18.46 -2.71
N ASP A 230 2.58 17.73 -1.92
CA ASP A 230 4.05 17.81 -1.97
C ASP A 230 4.49 17.00 -3.19
N ILE A 231 4.80 17.72 -4.28
CA ILE A 231 5.23 17.14 -5.54
C ILE A 231 6.76 17.05 -5.53
N GLY A 232 7.30 15.85 -5.71
CA GLY A 232 8.72 15.66 -6.01
C GLY A 232 9.10 16.32 -7.34
N SER A 233 10.12 17.20 -7.28
CA SER A 233 10.76 17.97 -8.37
C SER A 233 10.00 18.11 -9.70
N VAL A 234 9.16 19.13 -9.77
CA VAL A 234 8.74 19.77 -11.03
C VAL A 234 9.67 20.95 -11.33
N PRO A 235 10.19 21.10 -12.56
CA PRO A 235 11.22 22.10 -12.87
C PRO A 235 10.70 23.54 -12.83
N THR A 236 9.37 23.74 -12.85
CA THR A 236 8.74 25.07 -12.75
C THR A 236 7.45 25.05 -11.92
N LEU A 237 7.18 26.16 -11.24
CA LEU A 237 5.97 26.40 -10.45
C LEU A 237 4.69 26.31 -11.31
N ASP A 238 4.75 26.74 -12.57
CA ASP A 238 3.61 26.71 -13.49
C ASP A 238 3.20 25.30 -13.90
N GLN A 239 4.16 24.36 -14.00
CA GLN A 239 3.87 22.94 -14.25
C GLN A 239 3.25 22.26 -13.03
N ALA A 240 3.72 22.63 -11.83
CA ALA A 240 3.11 22.19 -10.57
C ALA A 240 1.65 22.67 -10.46
N LEU A 241 1.40 23.94 -10.81
CA LEU A 241 0.08 24.55 -10.78
C LEU A 241 -0.86 23.96 -11.84
N ALA A 242 -0.36 23.66 -13.05
CA ALA A 242 -1.17 23.01 -14.09
C ALA A 242 -1.62 21.60 -13.68
N LEU A 243 -0.75 20.81 -13.05
CA LEU A 243 -1.07 19.47 -12.56
C LEU A 243 -2.06 19.51 -11.38
N CYS A 244 -1.86 20.44 -10.44
CA CYS A 244 -2.80 20.67 -9.34
C CYS A 244 -4.17 21.17 -9.84
N TRP A 245 -4.19 22.08 -10.82
CA TRP A 245 -5.44 22.63 -11.39
C TRP A 245 -6.20 21.56 -12.18
N GLU A 246 -5.54 20.69 -12.95
CA GLU A 246 -6.21 19.60 -13.66
C GLU A 246 -6.79 18.54 -12.74
N HIS A 247 -6.14 18.29 -11.60
CA HIS A 247 -6.69 17.39 -10.60
C HIS A 247 -7.87 18.06 -9.85
N MET A 248 -7.76 19.34 -9.52
CA MET A 248 -8.85 20.13 -8.93
C MET A 248 -10.06 20.30 -9.86
N ALA A 249 -9.85 20.43 -11.18
CA ALA A 249 -10.94 20.58 -12.15
C ALA A 249 -11.86 19.35 -12.20
N ARG A 250 -11.35 18.16 -11.82
CA ARG A 250 -12.16 16.93 -11.67
C ARG A 250 -12.98 16.89 -10.37
N TYR A 251 -12.64 17.71 -9.36
CA TYR A 251 -13.30 17.73 -8.05
C TYR A 251 -14.08 19.04 -7.75
N VAL A 252 -13.93 20.08 -8.58
CA VAL A 252 -14.56 21.41 -8.36
C VAL A 252 -15.61 21.77 -9.42
N ILE A 253 -15.66 21.08 -10.56
CA ILE A 253 -16.74 21.29 -11.53
C ILE A 253 -17.92 20.38 -11.16
N ARG A 254 -18.91 20.98 -10.49
CA ARG A 254 -20.32 20.60 -10.69
C ARG A 254 -20.74 20.92 -12.11
#